data_AF-X8DAA9-F1
#
_entry.id   AF-X8DAA9-F1
#
_cell.length_a   1.000
_cell.length_b   1.000
_cell.length_c   1.000
_cell.angle_alpha   90.00
_cell.angle_beta   90.00
_cell.angle_gamma   90.00
#
_symmetry.space_group_name_H-M   'P 1'
#
loop_
_entity.id
_entity.type
_entity.pdbx_description
1 polymer ?
#
loop_
_entity_poly.entity_id
_entity_poly.type
_entity_poly.pdbx_seq_one_letter_code
_entity_poly.pdbx_strand_id
1 'polypeptide(L)'
;MVLTWNVPCRSCPYCLRGEAHLCPQGIAHAFGEPYAESAAGPVWPSMGAATLAEHTLVPAAAVVPIDRSLPLDHAALLACGSLPGSER
;
A
#
# COMPACT_ATOMS: atom_id res chain seq x y z
N MET A 1 9.48 0.28 -7.66
CA MET A 1 8.25 -0.18 -6.98
C MET A 1 7.50 1.05 -6.50
N VAL A 2 6.20 0.92 -6.22
CA VAL A 2 5.41 1.92 -5.48
C VAL A 2 4.72 1.25 -4.30
N LEU A 3 4.42 2.03 -3.27
CA LEU A 3 3.71 1.56 -2.08
C LEU A 3 2.23 1.87 -2.24
N THR A 4 1.35 0.89 -2.04
CA THR A 4 -0.10 1.11 -2.02
C THR A 4 -0.59 1.34 -0.60
N TRP A 5 -1.50 2.30 -0.42
CA TRP A 5 -2.18 2.57 0.86
C TRP A 5 -3.29 1.56 1.18
N ASN A 6 -3.82 0.87 0.15
CA ASN A 6 -4.66 -0.32 0.28
C ASN A 6 -3.73 -1.55 0.26
N VAL A 7 -3.65 -2.32 1.36
CA VAL A 7 -2.77 -3.49 1.47
C VAL A 7 -3.54 -4.77 1.09
N PRO A 8 -3.48 -5.24 -0.16
CA PRO A 8 -4.31 -6.35 -0.63
C PRO A 8 -3.94 -7.69 0.03
N CYS A 9 -4.93 -8.53 0.30
CA CYS A 9 -4.71 -9.87 0.85
C CYS A 9 -4.06 -10.86 -0.11
N ARG A 10 -4.02 -10.54 -1.41
CA ARG A 10 -3.48 -11.39 -2.51
C ARG A 10 -4.17 -12.75 -2.70
N SER A 11 -5.31 -12.99 -2.03
CA SER A 11 -6.03 -14.27 -2.07
C SER A 11 -7.53 -14.16 -2.38
N CYS A 12 -8.13 -12.97 -2.32
CA CYS A 12 -9.55 -12.78 -2.64
C CYS A 12 -9.80 -12.75 -4.16
N PRO A 13 -11.04 -12.93 -4.64
CA PRO A 13 -11.35 -12.94 -6.07
C PRO A 13 -10.88 -11.69 -6.83
N TYR A 14 -10.98 -10.49 -6.23
CA TYR A 14 -10.46 -9.26 -6.82
C TYR A 14 -8.93 -9.30 -6.97
N CYS A 15 -8.21 -9.73 -5.93
CA CYS A 15 -6.76 -9.85 -5.97
C CYS A 15 -6.29 -10.84 -7.04
N LEU A 16 -6.96 -11.99 -7.15
CA LEU A 16 -6.61 -13.03 -8.11
C LEU A 16 -6.88 -12.60 -9.56
N ARG A 17 -7.80 -11.66 -9.80
CA ARG A 17 -8.04 -11.05 -11.11
C ARG A 17 -7.14 -9.85 -11.43
N GLY A 18 -6.21 -9.50 -10.54
CA GLY A 18 -5.35 -8.31 -10.69
C GLY A 18 -6.03 -7.00 -10.28
N GLU A 19 -7.23 -7.05 -9.73
CA GLU A 19 -8.02 -5.90 -9.25
C GLU A 19 -7.72 -5.64 -7.76
N ALA A 20 -6.45 -5.67 -7.37
CA ALA A 20 -6.03 -5.59 -5.96
C ALA A 20 -6.51 -4.30 -5.25
N HIS A 21 -6.76 -3.22 -6.00
CA HIS A 21 -7.34 -1.97 -5.49
C HIS A 21 -8.78 -2.12 -4.98
N LEU A 22 -9.50 -3.19 -5.36
CA LEU A 22 -10.84 -3.54 -4.87
C LEU A 22 -10.80 -4.56 -3.73
N CYS A 23 -9.62 -4.83 -3.14
CA CYS A 23 -9.52 -5.81 -2.05
C CYS A 23 -10.36 -5.35 -0.84
N PRO A 24 -11.35 -6.14 -0.38
CA PRO A 24 -12.20 -5.77 0.75
C PRO A 24 -11.45 -5.78 2.09
N GLN A 25 -10.28 -6.43 2.15
CA GLN A 25 -9.43 -6.48 3.35
C GLN A 25 -8.34 -5.41 3.34
N GLY A 26 -8.24 -4.62 2.26
CA GLY A 26 -7.16 -3.69 2.01
C GLY A 26 -6.88 -2.68 3.13
N ILE A 27 -7.95 -2.02 3.58
CA ILE A 27 -7.89 -1.02 4.66
C ILE A 27 -7.63 -1.69 6.01
N ALA A 28 -8.30 -2.82 6.27
CA ALA A 28 -8.10 -3.55 7.52
C ALA A 28 -6.64 -3.99 7.68
N HIS A 29 -5.99 -4.45 6.59
CA HIS A 29 -4.57 -4.80 6.63
C HIS A 29 -3.65 -3.58 6.71
N ALA A 30 -4.03 -2.44 6.13
CA ALA A 30 -3.23 -1.22 6.18
C ALA A 30 -3.15 -0.60 7.59
N PHE A 31 -4.18 -0.80 8.41
CA PHE A 31 -4.32 -0.14 9.72
C PHE A 31 -4.57 -1.12 10.89
N GLY A 32 -4.56 -2.43 10.64
CA GLY A 32 -4.97 -3.44 11.63
C GLY A 32 -3.91 -3.76 12.67
N GLU A 33 -2.64 -3.51 12.38
CA GLU A 33 -1.51 -3.82 13.26
C GLU A 33 -0.38 -2.77 13.16
N PRO A 34 0.40 -2.56 14.24
CA PRO A 34 1.60 -1.74 14.19
C PRO A 34 2.68 -2.42 13.34
N TYR A 35 3.46 -1.64 12.58
CA TYR A 35 4.55 -2.20 11.77
C TYR A 35 5.86 -2.35 12.54
N ALA A 36 5.97 -1.71 13.72
CA ALA A 36 7.15 -1.74 14.57
C ALA A 36 6.82 -1.45 16.03
N GLU A 37 7.75 -1.78 16.91
CA GLU A 37 7.75 -1.39 18.32
C GLU A 37 8.88 -0.39 18.57
N SER A 38 8.58 0.66 19.35
CA SER A 38 9.56 1.66 19.78
C SER A 38 9.66 1.70 21.31
N ALA A 39 10.63 2.45 21.84
CA ALA A 39 10.73 2.68 23.29
C ALA A 39 9.50 3.39 23.88
N ALA A 40 8.71 4.09 23.05
CA ALA A 40 7.46 4.75 23.44
C ALA A 40 6.22 3.87 23.22
N GLY A 41 6.39 2.64 22.74
CA GLY A 41 5.31 1.71 22.39
C GLY A 41 5.13 1.50 20.89
N PRO A 42 3.97 0.93 20.47
CA PRO A 42 3.74 0.48 19.10
C PRO A 42 3.70 1.66 18.12
N VAL A 43 4.33 1.47 16.96
CA VAL A 43 4.39 2.45 15.88
C VAL A 43 3.37 2.08 14.81
N TRP A 44 2.41 2.98 14.61
CA TRP A 44 1.33 2.80 13.66
C TRP A 44 1.61 3.54 12.35
N PRO A 45 1.25 2.97 11.19
CA PRO A 45 1.42 3.64 9.91
C PRO A 45 0.47 4.83 9.77
N SER A 46 1.05 6.03 9.64
CA SER A 46 0.30 7.19 9.16
C SER A 46 -0.08 6.97 7.69
N MET A 47 -1.35 7.24 7.34
CA MET A 47 -1.88 7.10 5.98
C MET A 47 -1.64 5.70 5.34
N GLY A 48 -1.47 4.67 6.16
CA GLY A 48 -1.32 3.26 5.72
C GLY A 48 0.09 2.86 5.27
N ALA A 49 0.99 3.80 4.97
CA ALA A 49 2.34 3.49 4.48
C ALA A 49 3.49 4.31 5.12
N ALA A 50 3.19 5.35 5.91
CA ALA A 50 4.15 6.18 6.63
C ALA A 50 5.34 6.69 5.78
N THR A 51 5.06 7.21 4.58
CA THR A 51 6.08 7.57 3.57
C THR A 51 6.76 8.92 3.77
N LEU A 52 6.40 9.68 4.80
CA LEU A 52 7.04 10.95 5.17
C LEU A 52 8.30 10.72 6.03
N ALA A 53 9.14 9.78 5.60
CA ALA A 53 10.38 9.39 6.26
C ALA A 53 11.36 8.86 5.21
N GLU A 54 12.67 8.92 5.50
CA GLU A 54 13.71 8.37 4.61
C GLU A 54 13.61 6.84 4.49
N HIS A 55 13.10 6.18 5.53
CA HIS A 55 12.88 4.74 5.58
C HIS A 55 11.53 4.46 6.25
N THR A 56 10.82 3.46 5.74
CA THR A 56 9.55 2.99 6.30
C THR A 56 9.49 1.47 6.25
N LEU A 57 8.75 0.86 7.18
CA LEU A 57 8.43 -0.55 7.19
C LEU A 57 6.98 -0.71 6.75
N VAL A 58 6.76 -1.63 5.81
CA VAL A 58 5.43 -1.92 5.26
C VAL A 58 5.25 -3.43 5.10
N PRO A 59 4.01 -3.94 5.16
CA PRO A 59 3.73 -5.31 4.75
C PRO A 59 4.19 -5.54 3.31
N ALA A 60 4.81 -6.69 3.03
CA ALA A 60 5.29 -7.01 1.68
C ALA A 60 4.19 -6.90 0.61
N ALA A 61 2.94 -7.18 0.99
CA ALA A 61 1.77 -7.07 0.11
C ALA A 61 1.46 -5.63 -0.35
N ALA A 62 1.95 -4.62 0.38
CA ALA A 62 1.85 -3.20 0.03
C ALA A 62 2.81 -2.78 -1.07
N VAL A 63 3.79 -3.63 -1.43
CA VAL A 63 4.76 -3.34 -2.48
C VAL A 63 4.19 -3.73 -3.84
N VAL A 64 4.08 -2.75 -4.74
CA VAL A 64 3.63 -2.97 -6.12
C VAL A 64 4.82 -2.79 -7.08
N PRO A 65 5.17 -3.81 -7.88
CA PRO A 65 6.19 -3.66 -8.90
C PRO A 65 5.70 -2.68 -9.97
N ILE A 66 6.61 -1.85 -10.47
CA ILE A 66 6.39 -0.94 -11.60
C ILE A 66 7.51 -1.18 -12.62
N ASP A 67 7.29 -0.71 -13.84
CA ASP A 67 8.37 -0.64 -14.82
C ASP A 67 9.55 0.17 -14.26
N ARG A 68 10.76 -0.36 -14.41
CA ARG A 68 12.00 0.30 -13.95
C ARG A 68 12.36 1.51 -14.80
N SER A 69 11.82 1.65 -16.01
CA SER A 69 12.02 2.81 -16.85
C SER A 69 11.15 4.01 -16.44
N LEU A 70 10.14 3.82 -15.58
CA LEU A 70 9.26 4.89 -15.13
C LEU A 70 9.98 5.75 -14.07
N PRO A 71 10.12 7.07 -14.28
CA PRO A 71 10.65 7.97 -13.26
C PRO A 71 9.84 7.90 -11.96
N LEU A 72 10.54 7.86 -10.82
CA LEU A 72 9.91 7.62 -9.52
C LEU A 72 8.99 8.76 -9.07
N ASP A 73 9.27 9.98 -9.49
CA ASP A 73 8.44 11.17 -9.24
C ASP A 73 7.04 11.04 -9.86
N HIS A 74 6.95 10.50 -11.07
CA HIS A 74 5.69 10.20 -11.74
C HIS A 74 5.03 8.95 -11.12
N ALA A 75 5.82 7.92 -10.84
CA ALA A 75 5.30 6.68 -10.25
C ALA A 75 4.66 6.93 -8.87
N ALA A 76 5.23 7.84 -8.07
CA ALA A 76 4.71 8.18 -6.74
C ALA A 76 3.28 8.75 -6.79
N LEU A 77 2.89 9.44 -7.87
CA LEU A 77 1.53 9.98 -8.02
C LEU A 77 0.47 8.88 -8.22
N LEU A 78 0.86 7.75 -8.79
CA LEU A 78 -0.03 6.60 -9.04
C LEU A 78 -0.42 5.87 -7.75
N ALA A 79 0.37 6.01 -6.69
CA ALA A 79 0.18 5.30 -5.44
C ALA A 79 -1.04 5.78 -4.65
N CYS A 80 -1.33 7.08 -4.68
CA CYS A 80 -2.42 7.70 -3.92
C CYS A 80 -3.63 8.06 -4.79
N GLY A 81 -3.42 8.33 -6.08
CA GLY A 81 -4.50 8.72 -6.99
C GLY A 81 -5.55 7.62 -7.13
N SER A 82 -6.83 7.99 -7.09
CA SER A 82 -7.90 7.11 -7.54
C SER A 82 -7.60 6.69 -8.98
N LEU A 83 -7.34 5.40 -9.19
CA LEU A 83 -7.24 4.88 -10.55
C LEU A 83 -8.61 5.07 -11.22
N PRO A 84 -8.69 5.68 -12.42
CA PRO A 84 -9.93 5.75 -13.18
C PRO A 84 -10.41 4.32 -13.47
N GLY A 85 -11.35 3.83 -12.65
CA GLY A 85 -11.72 2.42 -12.55
C GLY A 85 -12.12 1.96 -11.15
N SER A 86 -11.82 2.73 -10.10
CA SER A 86 -12.29 2.47 -8.72
C SER A 86 -13.79 2.76 -8.52
N GLU A 87 -14.45 3.34 -9.52
CA GLU A 87 -15.88 3.61 -9.58
C GLU A 87 -16.50 2.66 -10.60
N ARG A 88 -16.86 1.45 -10.19
CA ARG A 88 -17.75 0.60 -10.98
C ARG A 88 -18.67 -0.19 -10.06
#